data_AF-A0A1D6PGX3-F1
#
_entry.id   AF-A0A1D6PGX3-F1
#
_cell.length_a   1.000
_cell.length_b   1.000
_cell.length_c   1.000
_cell.angle_alpha   90.00
_cell.angle_beta   90.00
_cell.angle_gamma   90.00
#
_symmetry.space_group_name_H-M   'P 1'
#
loop_
_entity.id
_entity.type
_entity.pdbx_description
1 polymer ?
#
loop_
_entity_poly.entity_id
_entity_poly.type
_entity_poly.pdbx_seq_one_letter_code
_entity_poly.pdbx_strand_id
1 'polypeptide(L)'
;MENNWLTENTMQQLYCDTCQKFLADRLVEGTCPNKVCNASARGDQCETCSTLLNPTELIDPKCKVCKNTPRIRDTDHLFLELPLLRDKLVNYINETSVAGLWSQNAIQATNAWLKEGLKPRCITRDLKWGVPVPHEKYKDKVFYVWFDAPIGYVSITASYTPEWEKWWKNPDNVELFQFMGKDNVPFHTIMFPSTLLGTGEKWTMMKTISVTEYLNYEAGT
;
A
#
# COMPACT_ATOMS: atom_id res chain seq x y z
N MET A 1 -3.44 15.38 8.51
CA MET A 1 -3.75 16.69 7.88
C MET A 1 -2.88 17.79 8.50
N GLU A 2 -2.74 17.83 9.82
CA GLU A 2 -2.04 18.90 10.56
C GLU A 2 -0.55 19.12 10.19
N ASN A 3 0.18 18.07 9.80
CA ASN A 3 1.61 18.16 9.47
C ASN A 3 1.91 18.29 7.96
N ASN A 4 0.92 18.59 7.11
CA ASN A 4 1.08 18.72 5.65
C ASN A 4 1.65 17.48 4.90
N TRP A 5 1.65 16.29 5.51
CA TRP A 5 2.08 15.05 4.86
C TRP A 5 1.00 14.39 4.00
N LEU A 6 -0.23 14.92 4.02
CA LEU A 6 -1.35 14.36 3.28
C LEU A 6 -1.88 15.38 2.28
N THR A 7 -2.21 14.92 1.08
CA THR A 7 -2.90 15.71 0.06
C THR A 7 -4.18 15.01 -0.37
N GLU A 8 -5.09 15.80 -0.93
CA GLU A 8 -6.31 15.31 -1.56
C GLU A 8 -6.12 15.32 -3.07
N ASN A 9 -6.48 14.23 -3.74
CA ASN A 9 -6.51 14.19 -5.20
C ASN A 9 -7.70 13.36 -5.68
N THR A 10 -8.24 13.75 -6.84
CA THR A 10 -9.38 13.09 -7.47
C THR A 10 -8.87 12.04 -8.45
N MET A 11 -9.42 10.82 -8.37
CA MET A 11 -9.11 9.72 -9.28
C MET A 11 -10.34 9.27 -10.04
N GLN A 12 -10.13 8.76 -11.25
CA GLN A 12 -11.17 8.10 -12.04
C GLN A 12 -11.22 6.61 -11.74
N GLN A 13 -12.40 6.12 -11.39
CA GLN A 13 -12.65 4.70 -11.15
C GLN A 13 -13.96 4.26 -11.79
N LEU A 14 -14.06 2.95 -12.08
CA LEU A 14 -15.30 2.36 -12.57
C LEU A 14 -16.29 2.18 -11.43
N TYR A 15 -17.50 2.73 -11.61
CA TYR A 15 -18.62 2.63 -10.69
C TYR A 15 -19.76 1.84 -11.31
N CYS A 16 -20.26 0.86 -10.59
CA CYS A 16 -21.43 0.09 -11.00
C CYS A 16 -22.70 0.69 -10.38
N ASP A 17 -23.60 1.22 -11.20
CA ASP A 17 -24.85 1.82 -10.73
C ASP A 17 -25.82 0.81 -10.12
N THR A 18 -25.81 -0.42 -10.62
CA THR A 18 -26.67 -1.50 -10.09
C THR A 18 -26.17 -2.01 -8.74
N CYS A 19 -24.86 -2.15 -8.55
CA CYS A 19 -24.27 -2.57 -7.27
C CYS A 19 -24.01 -1.39 -6.32
N GLN A 20 -24.24 -0.16 -6.79
CA GLN A 20 -24.02 1.10 -6.08
C GLN A 20 -22.64 1.21 -5.40
N LYS A 21 -21.58 0.79 -6.11
CA LYS A 21 -20.20 0.80 -5.58
C LYS A 21 -19.16 1.02 -6.67
N PHE A 22 -18.02 1.57 -6.27
CA PHE A 22 -16.80 1.52 -7.06
C PHE A 22 -16.29 0.07 -7.15
N LEU A 23 -15.73 -0.28 -8.30
CA LEU A 23 -15.25 -1.62 -8.59
C LEU A 23 -13.74 -1.66 -8.42
N ALA A 24 -13.27 -2.54 -7.53
CA ALA A 24 -11.87 -2.94 -7.54
C ALA A 24 -11.54 -3.67 -8.85
N ASP A 25 -10.28 -3.63 -9.29
CA ASP A 25 -9.83 -4.15 -10.58
C ASP A 25 -10.24 -5.61 -10.82
N ARG A 26 -10.18 -6.45 -9.77
CA ARG A 26 -10.62 -7.86 -9.78
C ARG A 26 -12.12 -8.07 -10.04
N LEU A 27 -12.93 -7.04 -9.87
CA LEU A 27 -14.38 -7.02 -10.09
C LEU A 27 -14.76 -6.42 -11.45
N VAL A 28 -13.76 -6.03 -12.26
CA VAL A 28 -13.93 -5.55 -13.63
C VAL A 28 -13.42 -6.62 -14.58
N GLU A 29 -14.23 -6.95 -15.57
CA GLU A 29 -13.85 -7.76 -16.72
C GLU A 29 -14.19 -6.98 -17.98
N GLY A 30 -13.46 -7.23 -19.06
CA GLY A 30 -13.71 -6.57 -20.35
C GLY A 30 -12.86 -7.18 -21.43
N THR A 31 -12.72 -6.46 -22.54
CA THR A 31 -11.87 -6.88 -23.66
C THR A 31 -10.54 -6.12 -23.58
N CYS A 32 -9.43 -6.84 -23.78
CA CYS A 32 -8.09 -6.29 -23.75
C CYS A 32 -7.93 -5.19 -24.82
N PRO A 33 -7.46 -3.98 -24.45
CA PRO A 33 -7.27 -2.89 -25.41
C PRO A 33 -6.10 -3.11 -26.37
N ASN A 34 -5.23 -4.10 -26.09
CA ASN A 34 -4.19 -4.50 -27.02
C ASN A 34 -4.82 -5.12 -28.26
N LYS A 35 -4.77 -4.39 -29.38
CA LYS A 35 -5.38 -4.76 -30.66
C LYS A 35 -4.93 -6.11 -31.21
N VAL A 36 -3.74 -6.58 -30.83
CA VAL A 36 -3.22 -7.89 -31.27
C VAL A 36 -3.83 -9.03 -30.45
N CYS A 37 -4.15 -8.77 -29.18
CA CYS A 37 -4.70 -9.77 -28.27
C CYS A 37 -6.23 -9.83 -28.36
N ASN A 38 -6.91 -8.72 -28.09
CA ASN A 38 -8.37 -8.59 -28.11
C ASN A 38 -9.13 -9.69 -27.34
N ALA A 39 -8.49 -10.33 -26.37
CA ALA A 39 -9.08 -11.38 -25.54
C ALA A 39 -9.82 -10.80 -24.33
N SER A 40 -10.57 -11.63 -23.62
CA SER A 40 -11.12 -11.23 -22.32
C SER A 40 -9.99 -10.96 -21.33
N ALA A 41 -10.09 -9.86 -20.59
CA ALA A 41 -9.10 -9.40 -19.63
C ALA A 41 -9.75 -8.99 -18.31
N ARG A 42 -8.97 -9.07 -17.23
CA ARG A 42 -9.31 -8.51 -15.93
C ARG A 42 -8.91 -7.03 -15.89
N GLY A 43 -9.44 -6.29 -14.92
CA GLY A 43 -9.12 -4.87 -14.76
C GLY A 43 -7.64 -4.56 -14.53
N ASP A 44 -6.89 -5.51 -13.95
CA ASP A 44 -5.48 -5.36 -13.58
C ASP A 44 -4.50 -5.95 -14.62
N GLN A 45 -4.89 -7.04 -15.28
CA GLN A 45 -4.03 -7.75 -16.22
C GLN A 45 -4.83 -8.55 -17.26
N CYS A 46 -4.32 -8.60 -18.48
CA CYS A 46 -4.75 -9.57 -19.47
C CYS A 46 -3.99 -10.89 -19.31
N GLU A 47 -4.70 -11.99 -19.04
CA GLU A 47 -4.11 -13.33 -18.90
C GLU A 47 -3.51 -13.85 -20.22
N THR A 48 -3.97 -13.36 -21.37
CA THR A 48 -3.55 -13.85 -22.68
C THR A 48 -2.24 -13.22 -23.18
N CYS A 49 -2.06 -11.92 -22.99
CA CYS A 49 -0.84 -11.21 -23.44
C CYS A 49 -0.01 -10.63 -22.29
N SER A 50 -0.36 -10.96 -21.03
CA SER A 50 0.30 -10.55 -19.79
C SER A 50 0.43 -9.03 -19.58
N THR A 51 -0.23 -8.22 -20.41
CA THR A 51 -0.19 -6.76 -20.32
C THR A 51 -0.90 -6.31 -19.05
N LEU A 52 -0.23 -5.45 -18.28
CA LEU A 52 -0.82 -4.75 -17.14
C LEU A 52 -1.77 -3.66 -17.67
N LEU A 53 -2.97 -3.59 -17.11
CA LEU A 53 -4.04 -2.73 -17.59
C LEU A 53 -4.53 -1.83 -16.47
N ASN A 54 -5.05 -0.66 -16.85
CA ASN A 54 -5.96 0.07 -15.98
C ASN A 54 -7.40 -0.33 -16.32
N PRO A 55 -8.29 -0.56 -15.34
CA PRO A 55 -9.66 -1.00 -15.62
C PRO A 55 -10.44 -0.02 -16.52
N THR A 56 -10.12 1.27 -16.46
CA THR A 56 -10.71 2.33 -17.28
C THR A 56 -10.33 2.25 -18.77
N GLU A 57 -9.31 1.46 -19.12
CA GLU A 57 -8.84 1.25 -20.49
C GLU A 57 -9.47 0.02 -21.16
N LEU A 58 -10.18 -0.82 -20.39
CA LEU A 58 -10.86 -2.00 -20.95
C LEU A 58 -11.94 -1.60 -21.95
N ILE A 59 -12.02 -2.35 -23.05
CA ILE A 59 -13.09 -2.21 -24.04
C ILE A 59 -14.32 -2.97 -23.55
N ASP A 60 -15.50 -2.34 -23.60
CA ASP A 60 -16.77 -2.85 -23.07
C ASP A 60 -16.65 -3.45 -21.66
N PRO A 61 -16.26 -2.63 -20.66
CA PRO A 61 -16.08 -3.14 -19.30
C PRO A 61 -17.42 -3.62 -18.75
N LYS A 62 -17.39 -4.68 -17.96
CA LYS A 62 -18.52 -5.27 -17.24
C LYS A 62 -18.17 -5.45 -15.78
N CYS A 63 -19.18 -5.21 -14.93
CA CYS A 63 -19.11 -5.58 -13.53
C CYS A 63 -19.19 -7.10 -13.40
N LYS A 64 -18.16 -7.75 -12.84
CA LYS A 64 -18.14 -9.21 -12.66
C LYS A 64 -19.30 -9.73 -11.80
N VAL A 65 -19.86 -8.87 -10.93
CA VAL A 65 -20.95 -9.19 -10.00
C VAL A 65 -22.32 -9.21 -10.67
N CYS A 66 -22.71 -8.13 -11.35
CA CYS A 66 -24.06 -7.98 -11.92
C CYS A 66 -24.10 -8.00 -13.46
N LYS A 67 -22.95 -8.13 -14.11
CA LYS A 67 -22.75 -8.14 -15.57
C LYS A 67 -23.15 -6.86 -16.32
N ASN A 68 -23.60 -5.82 -15.62
CA ASN A 68 -23.87 -4.52 -16.24
C ASN A 68 -22.59 -3.72 -16.51
N THR A 69 -22.64 -2.84 -17.51
CA THR A 69 -21.55 -1.93 -17.85
C THR A 69 -21.39 -0.85 -16.76
N PRO A 70 -20.20 -0.74 -16.12
CA PRO A 70 -19.92 0.33 -15.18
C PRO A 70 -19.59 1.64 -15.93
N ARG A 71 -19.67 2.77 -15.22
CA ARG A 71 -19.29 4.10 -15.73
C ARG A 71 -18.08 4.63 -15.00
N ILE A 72 -17.25 5.41 -15.68
CA ILE A 72 -16.17 6.15 -15.03
C ILE A 72 -16.81 7.24 -14.15
N ARG A 73 -16.33 7.32 -12.90
CA ARG A 73 -16.69 8.37 -11.95
C ARG A 73 -15.45 8.86 -11.23
N ASP A 74 -15.46 10.16 -10.97
CA ASP A 74 -14.47 10.81 -10.14
C ASP A 74 -14.73 10.46 -8.67
N THR A 75 -13.65 10.21 -7.93
CA THR A 75 -13.68 9.90 -6.51
C THR A 75 -12.45 10.48 -5.83
N ASP A 76 -12.67 11.21 -4.73
CA ASP A 76 -11.59 11.87 -4.00
C ASP A 76 -10.88 10.88 -3.09
N HIS A 77 -9.57 11.03 -2.98
CA HIS A 77 -8.73 10.19 -2.13
C HIS A 77 -7.69 11.02 -1.38
N LEU A 78 -7.33 10.53 -0.19
CA LEU A 78 -6.15 10.99 0.53
C LEU A 78 -4.90 10.27 0.02
N PHE A 79 -3.82 11.03 -0.11
CA PHE A 79 -2.49 10.55 -0.48
C PHE A 79 -1.49 10.89 0.61
N LEU A 80 -0.59 9.95 0.91
CA LEU A 80 0.61 10.20 1.70
C LEU A 80 1.70 10.76 0.78
N GLU A 81 2.15 11.97 1.09
CA GLU A 81 3.22 12.69 0.39
C GLU A 81 4.60 12.17 0.79
N LEU A 82 4.90 10.93 0.35
CA LEU A 82 6.23 10.34 0.51
C LEU A 82 7.38 11.23 -0.01
N PRO A 83 7.25 12.00 -1.12
CA PRO A 83 8.33 12.87 -1.57
C PRO A 83 8.79 13.86 -0.49
N LEU A 84 7.86 14.40 0.31
CA LEU A 84 8.16 15.37 1.36
C LEU A 84 8.88 14.74 2.56
N LEU A 85 8.75 13.43 2.74
CA LEU A 85 9.39 12.67 3.82
C LEU A 85 10.73 12.04 3.41
N ARG A 86 11.14 12.22 2.15
CA ARG A 86 12.30 11.53 1.56
C ARG A 86 13.58 11.70 2.37
N ASP A 87 13.94 12.93 2.72
CA ASP A 87 15.24 13.19 3.35
C ASP A 87 15.32 12.54 4.74
N LYS A 88 14.27 12.66 5.54
CA LYS A 88 14.16 11.99 6.85
C LYS A 88 14.23 10.47 6.71
N LEU A 89 13.52 9.92 5.73
CA LEU A 89 13.50 8.49 5.48
C LEU A 89 14.86 7.97 5.03
N VAL A 90 15.52 8.65 4.09
CA VAL A 90 16.83 8.25 3.57
C VAL A 90 17.89 8.27 4.68
N ASN A 91 17.89 9.30 5.54
CA ASN A 91 18.79 9.35 6.69
C ASN A 91 18.56 8.16 7.63
N TYR A 92 17.30 7.90 7.99
CA TYR A 92 16.92 6.75 8.81
C TYR A 92 17.38 5.42 8.20
N ILE A 93 17.16 5.19 6.90
CA ILE A 93 17.55 3.97 6.20
C ILE A 93 19.08 3.81 6.18
N ASN A 94 19.82 4.88 5.86
CA ASN A 94 21.29 4.83 5.76
C ASN A 94 21.93 4.47 7.11
N GLU A 95 21.44 5.04 8.20
CA GLU A 95 21.94 4.74 9.56
C GLU A 95 21.53 3.33 10.00
N THR A 96 20.25 3.01 9.87
CA THR A 96 19.66 1.80 10.46
C THR A 96 19.99 0.54 9.67
N SER A 97 20.12 0.63 8.34
CA SER A 97 20.46 -0.54 7.52
C SER A 97 21.84 -1.10 7.85
N VAL A 98 22.79 -0.23 8.21
CA VAL A 98 24.14 -0.61 8.64
C VAL A 98 24.12 -1.07 10.11
N ALA A 99 23.58 -0.25 11.02
CA ALA A 99 23.59 -0.55 12.45
C ALA A 99 22.77 -1.81 12.81
N GLY A 100 21.69 -2.06 12.07
CA GLY A 100 20.80 -3.20 12.24
C GLY A 100 21.11 -4.40 11.37
N LEU A 101 22.20 -4.38 10.59
CA LEU A 101 22.65 -5.49 9.73
C LEU A 101 21.52 -6.04 8.85
N TRP A 102 20.87 -5.17 8.09
CA TRP A 102 19.77 -5.57 7.21
C TRP A 102 20.22 -6.62 6.19
N SER A 103 19.34 -7.55 5.86
CA SER A 103 19.64 -8.54 4.82
C SER A 103 19.86 -7.86 3.46
N GLN A 104 20.77 -8.41 2.65
CA GLN A 104 21.18 -7.79 1.38
C GLN A 104 20.02 -7.60 0.40
N ASN A 105 19.08 -8.56 0.34
CA ASN A 105 17.88 -8.47 -0.48
C ASN A 105 16.96 -7.32 -0.02
N ALA A 106 16.84 -7.06 1.28
CA ALA A 106 16.09 -5.93 1.82
C ALA A 106 16.70 -4.58 1.40
N ILE A 107 18.03 -4.47 1.51
CA ILE A 107 18.78 -3.27 1.10
C ILE A 107 18.59 -3.01 -0.40
N GLN A 108 18.76 -4.04 -1.24
CA GLN A 108 18.61 -3.92 -2.69
C GLN A 108 17.19 -3.48 -3.09
N ALA A 109 16.16 -4.12 -2.55
CA ALA A 109 14.77 -3.77 -2.82
C ALA A 109 14.43 -2.34 -2.37
N THR A 110 14.90 -1.95 -1.18
CA THR A 110 14.71 -0.59 -0.64
C THR A 110 15.39 0.46 -1.53
N ASN A 111 16.64 0.22 -1.93
CA ASN A 111 17.39 1.13 -2.79
C ASN A 111 16.79 1.24 -4.20
N ALA A 112 16.22 0.16 -4.74
CA ALA A 112 15.50 0.21 -6.01
C ALA A 112 14.31 1.18 -5.95
N TRP A 113 13.52 1.12 -4.89
CA TRP A 113 12.41 2.05 -4.64
C TRP A 113 12.89 3.50 -4.46
N LEU A 114 13.97 3.73 -3.72
CA LEU A 114 14.53 5.07 -3.52
C LEU A 114 15.08 5.68 -4.83
N LYS A 115 15.64 4.83 -5.71
CA LYS A 115 16.19 5.22 -7.01
C LYS A 115 15.10 5.55 -8.03
N GLU A 116 13.97 4.83 -8.03
CA GLU A 116 12.81 5.17 -8.88
C GLU A 116 12.22 6.55 -8.54
N GLY A 117 12.39 6.97 -7.28
CA GLY A 117 11.83 8.20 -6.74
C GLY A 117 10.54 7.93 -6.00
N LEU A 118 10.45 8.47 -4.79
CA LEU A 118 9.23 8.35 -3.98
C LEU A 118 8.13 9.19 -4.61
N LYS A 119 6.95 8.60 -4.76
CA LYS A 119 5.76 9.23 -5.34
C LYS A 119 4.66 9.28 -4.27
N PRO A 120 3.70 10.22 -4.36
CA PRO A 120 2.53 10.21 -3.49
C PRO A 120 1.81 8.87 -3.57
N ARG A 121 1.35 8.34 -2.44
CA ARG A 121 0.65 7.04 -2.37
C ARG A 121 -0.76 7.22 -1.83
N CYS A 122 -1.76 6.77 -2.60
CA CYS A 122 -3.15 6.80 -2.17
C CYS A 122 -3.38 5.87 -0.97
N ILE A 123 -3.81 6.43 0.17
CA ILE A 123 -4.01 5.73 1.44
C ILE A 123 -5.47 5.45 1.76
N THR A 124 -6.41 5.71 0.84
CA THR A 124 -7.86 5.48 1.04
C THR A 124 -8.44 4.61 -0.05
N ARG A 125 -9.54 3.92 0.22
CA ARG A 125 -10.26 3.06 -0.73
C ARG A 125 -11.76 3.19 -0.60
N ASP A 126 -12.44 3.07 -1.74
CA ASP A 126 -13.90 2.99 -1.84
C ASP A 126 -14.39 1.57 -1.50
N LEU A 127 -14.16 1.15 -0.26
CA LEU A 127 -14.59 -0.14 0.28
C LEU A 127 -15.41 0.07 1.55
N LYS A 128 -16.28 -0.89 1.85
CA LYS A 128 -17.04 -0.92 3.11
C LYS A 128 -16.32 -1.68 4.24
N TRP A 129 -15.38 -2.57 3.90
CA TRP A 129 -14.62 -3.36 4.87
C TRP A 129 -13.19 -2.82 5.01
N GLY A 130 -12.88 -2.25 6.17
CA GLY A 130 -11.58 -1.66 6.50
C GLY A 130 -11.71 -0.66 7.65
N VAL A 131 -10.60 -0.04 8.05
CA VAL A 131 -10.62 1.00 9.10
C VAL A 131 -11.22 2.29 8.52
N PRO A 132 -12.29 2.86 9.11
CA PRO A 132 -12.93 4.06 8.59
C PRO A 132 -11.98 5.26 8.67
N VAL A 133 -12.03 6.13 7.65
CA VAL A 133 -11.23 7.36 7.65
C VAL A 133 -11.89 8.38 8.59
N PRO A 134 -11.20 8.90 9.61
CA PRO A 134 -11.78 9.83 10.59
C PRO A 134 -11.83 11.27 10.03
N HIS A 135 -12.50 11.45 8.89
CA HIS A 135 -12.64 12.74 8.23
C HIS A 135 -13.99 12.81 7.50
N GLU A 136 -14.78 13.86 7.72
CA GLU A 136 -16.18 13.94 7.27
C GLU A 136 -16.33 13.73 5.74
N LYS A 137 -15.41 14.30 4.95
CA LYS A 137 -15.39 14.12 3.49
C LYS A 137 -15.22 12.66 3.04
N TYR A 138 -14.61 11.82 3.89
CA TYR A 138 -14.21 10.45 3.58
C TYR A 138 -14.93 9.41 4.44
N LYS A 139 -16.06 9.76 5.08
CA LYS A 139 -16.81 8.88 5.98
C LYS A 139 -17.27 7.55 5.36
N ASP A 140 -17.46 7.53 4.04
CA ASP A 140 -17.85 6.35 3.29
C ASP A 140 -16.67 5.52 2.75
N LYS A 141 -15.45 5.90 3.13
CA LYS A 141 -14.19 5.26 2.72
C LYS A 141 -13.46 4.65 3.91
N VAL A 142 -12.57 3.73 3.57
CA VAL A 142 -11.66 3.10 4.52
C VAL A 142 -10.21 3.39 4.15
N PHE A 143 -9.31 3.22 5.10
CA PHE A 143 -7.88 3.22 4.82
C PHE A 143 -7.51 2.05 3.90
N TYR A 144 -6.52 2.29 3.04
CA TYR A 144 -5.95 1.26 2.21
C TYR A 144 -5.12 0.31 3.07
N VAL A 145 -5.31 -1.00 2.89
CA VAL A 145 -4.66 -2.04 3.71
C VAL A 145 -3.14 -1.90 3.81
N TRP A 146 -2.48 -1.44 2.74
CA TRP A 146 -1.02 -1.29 2.73
C TRP A 146 -0.52 -0.02 3.45
N PHE A 147 -1.43 0.84 3.88
CA PHE A 147 -1.14 1.96 4.78
C PHE A 147 -1.34 1.56 6.25
N ASP A 148 -2.46 0.89 6.59
CA ASP A 148 -2.81 0.61 7.99
C ASP A 148 -2.40 -0.78 8.50
N ALA A 149 -2.14 -1.77 7.63
CA ALA A 149 -1.76 -3.11 8.08
C ALA A 149 -0.50 -3.14 8.97
N PRO A 150 0.59 -2.38 8.68
CA PRO A 150 1.72 -2.31 9.60
C PRO A 150 1.39 -1.65 10.96
N ILE A 151 0.40 -0.75 11.00
CA ILE A 151 -0.12 -0.19 12.27
C ILE A 151 -0.78 -1.30 13.12
N GLY A 152 -1.21 -2.38 12.46
CA GLY A 152 -1.65 -3.63 13.08
C GLY A 152 -0.72 -4.11 14.19
N TYR A 153 0.61 -4.05 14.01
CA TYR A 153 1.58 -4.48 15.05
C TYR A 153 1.42 -3.71 16.36
N VAL A 154 1.20 -2.40 16.26
CA VAL A 154 0.97 -1.51 17.41
C VAL A 154 -0.38 -1.85 18.06
N SER A 155 -1.45 -1.97 17.26
CA SER A 155 -2.80 -2.25 17.75
C SER A 155 -2.95 -3.64 18.41
N ILE A 156 -2.23 -4.65 17.91
CA ILE A 156 -2.17 -5.99 18.49
C ILE A 156 -1.50 -5.91 19.87
N THR A 157 -0.42 -5.13 20.00
CA THR A 157 0.26 -4.93 21.28
C THR A 157 -0.62 -4.16 22.26
N ALA A 158 -1.34 -3.14 21.80
CA ALA A 158 -2.31 -2.39 22.60
C ALA A 158 -3.49 -3.25 23.09
N SER A 159 -3.89 -4.25 22.29
CA SER A 159 -4.92 -5.22 22.68
C SER A 159 -4.40 -6.23 23.72
N TYR A 160 -3.08 -6.47 23.73
CA TYR A 160 -2.44 -7.35 24.70
C TYR A 160 -2.16 -6.65 26.04
N THR A 161 -1.75 -5.37 26.03
CA THR A 161 -1.41 -4.63 27.24
C THR A 161 -1.73 -3.13 27.14
N PRO A 162 -2.24 -2.50 28.21
CA PRO A 162 -2.40 -1.04 28.25
C PRO A 162 -1.04 -0.30 28.22
N GLU A 163 0.07 -0.98 28.53
CA GLU A 163 1.42 -0.42 28.54
C GLU A 163 2.15 -0.52 27.18
N TRP A 164 1.40 -0.67 26.08
CA TRP A 164 1.97 -0.91 24.74
C TRP A 164 2.94 0.18 24.27
N GLU A 165 2.77 1.42 24.74
CA GLU A 165 3.68 2.53 24.42
C GLU A 165 5.10 2.29 24.96
N LYS A 166 5.28 1.48 26.02
CA LYS A 166 6.63 1.08 26.50
C LYS A 166 7.40 0.24 25.48
N TRP A 167 6.71 -0.34 24.51
CA TRP A 167 7.30 -1.09 23.39
C TRP A 167 7.42 -0.24 22.13
N TRP A 168 6.36 0.48 21.76
CA TRP A 168 6.27 1.18 20.47
C TRP A 168 6.65 2.66 20.50
N LYS A 169 6.83 3.27 21.68
CA LYS A 169 7.29 4.66 21.85
C LYS A 169 8.48 4.74 22.82
N ASN A 170 9.41 3.80 22.72
CA ASN A 170 10.56 3.70 23.60
C ASN A 170 11.83 3.23 22.84
N PRO A 171 12.24 3.96 21.77
CA PRO A 171 13.35 3.53 20.92
C PRO A 171 14.70 3.45 21.64
N ASP A 172 14.86 4.10 22.80
CA ASP A 172 16.12 4.06 23.55
C ASP A 172 16.34 2.72 24.28
N ASN A 173 15.27 1.95 24.51
CA ASN A 173 15.31 0.70 25.27
C ASN A 173 14.76 -0.51 24.50
N VAL A 174 14.21 -0.30 23.30
CA VAL A 174 13.57 -1.36 22.51
C VAL A 174 14.25 -1.46 21.15
N GLU A 175 14.68 -2.67 20.83
CA GLU A 175 15.19 -3.00 19.50
C GLU A 175 14.13 -3.80 18.73
N LEU A 176 13.58 -3.19 17.68
CA LEU A 176 12.54 -3.82 16.87
C LEU A 176 13.16 -4.65 15.74
N PHE A 177 12.81 -5.94 15.71
CA PHE A 177 13.16 -6.89 14.65
C PHE A 177 11.92 -7.24 13.83
N GLN A 178 12.02 -7.21 12.50
CA GLN A 178 10.94 -7.60 11.61
C GLN A 178 11.39 -8.72 10.67
N PHE A 179 10.59 -9.78 10.60
CA PHE A 179 10.82 -10.94 9.73
C PHE A 179 9.69 -11.02 8.70
N MET A 180 10.04 -11.13 7.42
CA MET A 180 9.04 -11.16 6.34
C MET A 180 9.57 -11.78 5.05
N GLY A 181 8.66 -12.12 4.13
CA GLY A 181 9.03 -12.41 2.73
C GLY A 181 9.31 -11.14 1.93
N LYS A 182 10.12 -11.24 0.87
CA LYS A 182 10.62 -10.11 0.08
C LYS A 182 9.58 -9.10 -0.42
N ASP A 183 8.35 -9.54 -0.70
CA ASP A 183 7.30 -8.65 -1.22
C ASP A 183 6.85 -7.60 -0.21
N ASN A 184 7.08 -7.84 1.08
CA ASN A 184 6.69 -6.93 2.14
C ASN A 184 7.70 -5.81 2.41
N VAL A 185 8.90 -5.89 1.83
CA VAL A 185 10.00 -4.98 2.14
C VAL A 185 9.63 -3.51 1.96
N PRO A 186 9.05 -3.05 0.83
CA PRO A 186 8.76 -1.63 0.64
C PRO A 186 7.76 -1.08 1.67
N PHE A 187 6.87 -1.92 2.19
CA PHE A 187 5.91 -1.48 3.21
C PHE A 187 6.57 -1.23 4.57
N HIS A 188 7.66 -1.95 4.86
CA HIS A 188 8.36 -1.89 6.15
C HIS A 188 9.62 -1.03 6.14
N THR A 189 10.21 -0.78 4.96
CA THR A 189 11.39 0.08 4.83
C THR A 189 11.06 1.47 4.30
N ILE A 190 9.92 1.64 3.59
CA ILE A 190 9.48 2.93 3.04
C ILE A 190 8.18 3.39 3.70
N MET A 191 7.06 2.72 3.44
CA MET A 191 5.71 3.23 3.78
C MET A 191 5.50 3.44 5.28
N PHE A 192 5.74 2.41 6.08
CA PHE A 192 5.49 2.47 7.52
C PHE A 192 6.48 3.40 8.24
N PRO A 193 7.81 3.33 7.99
CA PRO A 193 8.74 4.32 8.54
C PRO A 193 8.40 5.76 8.15
N SER A 194 8.00 6.03 6.90
CA SER A 194 7.53 7.36 6.49
C SER A 194 6.32 7.80 7.31
N THR A 195 5.36 6.91 7.55
CA THR A 195 4.16 7.22 8.35
C THR A 195 4.54 7.57 9.79
N LEU A 196 5.41 6.78 10.42
CA LEU A 196 5.90 7.03 11.78
C LEU A 196 6.69 8.35 11.87
N LEU A 197 7.64 8.58 10.95
CA LEU A 197 8.41 9.82 10.86
C LEU A 197 7.52 11.06 10.64
N GLY A 198 6.43 10.91 9.88
CA GLY A 198 5.46 11.96 9.61
C GLY A 198 4.64 12.38 10.85
N THR A 199 4.48 11.50 11.84
CA THR A 199 3.80 11.88 13.09
C THR A 199 4.60 12.92 13.89
N GLY A 200 5.94 12.91 13.76
CA GLY A 200 6.83 13.71 14.61
C GLY A 200 6.99 13.17 16.04
N GLU A 201 6.38 12.02 16.36
CA GLU A 201 6.50 11.38 17.66
C GLU A 201 7.72 10.44 17.73
N LYS A 202 8.14 10.14 18.96
CA LYS A 202 9.30 9.28 19.25
C LYS A 202 8.92 7.79 19.21
N TRP A 203 8.63 7.28 18.02
CA TRP A 203 8.32 5.86 17.82
C TRP A 203 9.55 4.96 17.92
N THR A 204 9.35 3.72 18.36
CA THR A 204 10.29 2.62 18.19
C THR A 204 10.32 2.24 16.72
N MET A 205 11.41 2.59 16.05
CA MET A 205 11.64 2.29 14.64
C MET A 205 12.29 0.92 14.47
N MET A 206 12.11 0.29 13.31
CA MET A 206 12.67 -1.02 13.02
C MET A 206 14.19 -0.97 12.96
N LYS A 207 14.87 -1.62 13.92
CA LYS A 207 16.33 -1.74 13.91
C LYS A 207 16.79 -2.73 12.85
N THR A 208 16.24 -3.94 12.85
CA THR A 208 16.69 -5.04 11.98
C THR A 208 15.53 -5.59 11.17
N ILE A 209 15.78 -5.82 9.87
CA ILE A 209 14.88 -6.57 8.99
C ILE A 209 15.58 -7.83 8.49
N SER A 210 14.89 -8.96 8.61
CA SER A 210 15.31 -10.25 8.07
C SER A 210 14.32 -10.69 7.00
N VAL A 211 14.80 -10.78 5.77
CA VAL A 211 13.95 -11.03 4.61
C VAL A 211 14.32 -12.36 3.96
N THR A 212 13.34 -13.24 3.82
CA THR A 212 13.50 -14.52 3.13
C THR A 212 13.03 -14.44 1.68
N GLU A 213 13.70 -15.20 0.83
CA GLU A 213 13.21 -15.51 -0.52
C GLU A 213 12.02 -16.48 -0.46
N TYR A 214 11.42 -16.76 -1.62
CA TYR A 214 10.36 -17.76 -1.71
C TYR A 214 10.88 -19.15 -1.37
N LEU A 215 10.01 -19.92 -0.71
CA LEU A 215 10.17 -21.36 -0.59
C LEU A 215 9.44 -22.02 -1.75
N ASN A 216 10.20 -22.61 -2.66
CA ASN A 216 9.65 -23.36 -3.78
C ASN A 216 9.36 -24.80 -3.38
N TYR A 217 8.29 -25.37 -3.93
CA TYR A 217 7.93 -26.78 -3.75
C TYR A 217 8.14 -27.54 -5.06
N GLU A 218 8.96 -28.59 -5.01
CA GLU A 218 9.39 -29.38 -6.17
C GLU A 218 10.01 -28.50 -7.28
N ALA A 219 9.58 -28.68 -8.53
CA ALA A 219 10.05 -27.92 -9.68
C ALA A 219 9.24 -26.62 -9.94
N GLY A 220 8.42 -26.17 -8.99
CA GLY A 220 7.72 -24.90 -9.10
C GLY A 220 8.69 -23.72 -9.03
N THR A 221 8.59 -22.79 -9.98
CA THR A 221 9.28 -21.48 -9.93
C THR A 221 8.35 -20.40 -9.45
#